data_AF-A0A8T9D285-F1
#
_entry.id   AF-A0A8T9D285-F1
#
_cell.length_a   1.000
_cell.length_b   1.000
_cell.length_c   1.000
_cell.angle_alpha   90.00
_cell.angle_beta   90.00
_cell.angle_gamma   90.00
#
_symmetry.space_group_name_H-M   'P 1'
#
loop_
_entity.id
_entity.type
_entity.pdbx_description
1 polymer ?
#
loop_
_entity_poly.entity_id
_entity_poly.type
_entity_poly.pdbx_seq_one_letter_code
_entity_poly.pdbx_strand_id
1 'polypeptide(L)'
;MEEINTFLTTQDIELQGQRQAGFKLTRRFTLRNATDPQAFNLHGRLYGGFWESLPKRLRAELRINGEPIADLDYASMFPRLAYAMVGAEPPEGDLYAIPGLEAHRAGVKAGFAAMLSSSNEMTRLPSSVKDALPVGWTGRRLAEAIGSKHPALVPLFGKDIALDLMFTESCILVTALLRLARMGIAALPMHDGMMTAHSTSDAARTLMMELGRQASRLSLPVVVTRT
;
A
#
# COMPACT_ATOMS: atom_id res chain seq x y z
N MET A 1 -5.35 11.51 -14.39
CA MET A 1 -3.89 11.73 -14.13
C MET A 1 -3.48 13.16 -14.38
N GLU A 2 -3.94 13.78 -15.47
CA GLU A 2 -3.64 15.18 -15.78
C GLU A 2 -3.97 16.13 -14.62
N GLU A 3 -5.17 16.05 -14.04
CA GLU A 3 -5.58 16.86 -12.89
C GLU A 3 -4.58 16.79 -11.71
N ILE A 4 -4.18 15.58 -11.30
CA ILE A 4 -3.19 15.37 -10.23
C ILE A 4 -1.84 15.99 -10.59
N ASN A 5 -1.33 15.72 -11.80
CA ASN A 5 -0.04 16.25 -12.24
C ASN A 5 -0.07 17.78 -12.31
N THR A 6 -1.07 18.36 -12.97
CA THR A 6 -1.24 19.81 -13.09
C THR A 6 -1.27 20.46 -11.71
N PHE A 7 -2.08 19.92 -10.79
CA PHE A 7 -2.11 20.44 -9.43
C PHE A 7 -0.73 20.35 -8.75
N LEU A 8 -0.04 19.21 -8.78
CA LEU A 8 1.29 19.10 -8.17
C LEU A 8 2.33 20.03 -8.77
N THR A 9 2.24 20.40 -10.06
CA THR A 9 3.17 21.40 -10.64
C THR A 9 2.99 22.81 -10.08
N THR A 10 1.83 23.12 -9.49
CA THR A 10 1.57 24.40 -8.80
C THR A 10 2.15 24.45 -7.38
N GLN A 11 2.58 23.31 -6.85
CA GLN A 11 3.08 23.18 -5.49
C GLN A 11 4.60 23.36 -5.46
N ASP A 12 5.14 23.79 -4.33
CA ASP A 12 6.57 23.86 -4.10
C ASP A 12 7.03 22.60 -3.37
N ILE A 13 7.61 21.66 -4.12
CA ILE A 13 8.11 20.39 -3.58
C ILE A 13 9.62 20.47 -3.56
N GLU A 14 10.20 20.46 -2.37
CA GLU A 14 11.63 20.61 -2.17
C GLU A 14 12.24 19.35 -1.60
N LEU A 15 13.46 19.05 -2.00
CA LEU A 15 14.34 18.10 -1.33
C LEU A 15 15.62 18.84 -1.00
N GLN A 16 16.06 18.82 0.26
CA GLN A 16 17.30 19.50 0.66
C GLN A 16 17.31 21.02 0.35
N GLY A 17 16.13 21.66 0.43
CA GLY A 17 15.96 23.07 0.08
C GLY A 17 16.12 23.37 -1.41
N GLN A 18 16.15 22.35 -2.25
CA GLN A 18 16.17 22.48 -3.71
C GLN A 18 14.81 22.09 -4.27
N ARG A 19 14.17 23.01 -4.99
CA ARG A 19 12.90 22.77 -5.67
C ARG A 19 13.04 21.67 -6.72
N GLN A 20 12.09 20.75 -6.73
CA GLN A 20 12.01 19.62 -7.65
C GLN A 20 10.83 19.82 -8.61
N ALA A 21 11.12 20.02 -9.90
CA ALA A 21 10.10 20.33 -10.91
C ALA A 21 10.04 19.32 -12.08
N GLY A 22 10.75 18.20 -11.99
CA GLY A 22 10.98 17.26 -13.10
C GLY A 22 10.30 15.90 -12.98
N PHE A 23 9.08 15.81 -12.44
CA PHE A 23 8.36 14.54 -12.30
C PHE A 23 7.02 14.56 -13.03
N LYS A 24 6.57 13.39 -13.48
CA LYS A 24 5.25 13.19 -14.08
C LYS A 24 4.71 11.84 -13.67
N LEU A 25 3.60 11.86 -12.93
CA LEU A 25 2.94 10.64 -12.49
C LEU A 25 2.18 9.99 -13.65
N THR A 26 2.37 8.69 -13.76
CA THR A 26 1.69 7.79 -14.69
C THR A 26 1.00 6.70 -13.89
N ARG A 27 -0.18 6.29 -14.32
CA ARG A 27 -0.88 5.14 -13.73
C ARG A 27 -0.61 3.92 -14.60
N ARG A 28 -0.05 2.85 -14.03
CA ARG A 28 0.34 1.65 -14.79
C ARG A 28 -0.58 0.49 -14.48
N PHE A 29 -0.94 -0.26 -15.51
CA PHE A 29 -1.80 -1.42 -15.43
C PHE A 29 -1.08 -2.63 -16.02
N THR A 30 -1.47 -3.82 -15.59
CA THR A 30 -0.80 -5.06 -15.95
C THR A 30 -1.81 -6.04 -16.53
N LEU A 31 -1.45 -6.71 -17.63
CA LEU A 31 -2.16 -7.91 -18.08
C LEU A 31 -1.49 -9.13 -17.45
N ARG A 32 -2.26 -10.13 -17.01
CA ARG A 32 -1.66 -11.35 -16.43
C ARG A 32 -0.95 -12.14 -17.50
N ASN A 33 -1.56 -12.23 -18.68
CA ASN A 33 -0.99 -12.85 -19.86
C ASN A 33 -0.99 -11.86 -21.02
N ALA A 34 0.01 -11.97 -21.91
CA ALA A 34 0.11 -11.14 -23.10
C ALA A 34 -1.10 -11.29 -24.06
N THR A 35 -1.85 -12.39 -23.92
CA THR A 35 -3.03 -12.71 -24.72
C THR A 35 -4.34 -12.27 -24.09
N ASP A 36 -4.34 -11.76 -22.85
CA ASP A 36 -5.56 -11.29 -22.20
C ASP A 36 -6.11 -10.03 -22.92
N PRO A 37 -7.43 -9.81 -22.96
CA PRO A 37 -8.01 -8.59 -23.48
C PRO A 37 -7.44 -7.36 -22.76
N GLN A 38 -7.20 -6.27 -23.51
CA GLN A 38 -6.74 -5.02 -22.92
C GLN A 38 -7.77 -4.49 -21.92
N ALA A 39 -7.37 -4.42 -20.65
CA ALA A 39 -8.21 -3.95 -19.56
C ALA A 39 -7.38 -3.14 -18.54
N PHE A 40 -8.06 -2.21 -17.87
CA PHE A 40 -7.47 -1.31 -16.86
C PHE A 40 -7.96 -1.66 -15.45
N ASN A 41 -7.90 -2.94 -15.09
CA ASN A 41 -8.50 -3.50 -13.88
C ASN A 41 -7.51 -4.29 -13.00
N LEU A 42 -6.21 -4.27 -13.32
CA LEU A 42 -5.16 -4.94 -12.55
C LEU A 42 -3.99 -4.00 -12.32
N HIS A 43 -3.37 -4.11 -11.15
CA HIS A 43 -2.29 -3.24 -10.67
C HIS A 43 -2.72 -1.80 -10.40
N GLY A 44 -2.75 -0.93 -11.40
CA GLY A 44 -3.25 0.43 -11.31
C GLY A 44 -2.45 1.43 -10.48
N ARG A 45 -1.29 1.08 -9.89
CA ARG A 45 -0.48 2.00 -9.07
C ARG A 45 0.11 3.16 -9.89
N LEU A 46 0.41 4.26 -9.18
CA LEU A 46 1.06 5.44 -9.74
C LEU A 46 2.58 5.30 -9.67
N TYR A 47 3.25 5.87 -10.69
CA TYR A 47 4.70 5.85 -10.86
C TYR A 47 5.20 7.15 -11.48
N GLY A 48 6.41 7.57 -11.12
CA GLY A 48 7.15 8.64 -11.79
C GLY A 48 7.48 9.82 -10.88
N GLY A 49 7.13 9.76 -9.59
CA GLY A 49 7.61 10.69 -8.57
C GLY A 49 9.01 10.31 -8.11
N PHE A 50 9.94 11.28 -8.06
CA PHE A 50 11.30 11.02 -7.56
C PHE A 50 11.30 10.51 -6.11
N TRP A 51 10.29 10.92 -5.32
CA TRP A 51 10.08 10.50 -3.93
C TRP A 51 9.84 9.00 -3.78
N GLU A 52 9.31 8.31 -4.80
CA GLU A 52 9.06 6.86 -4.76
C GLU A 52 10.35 6.06 -4.54
N SER A 53 11.45 6.55 -5.11
CA SER A 53 12.78 5.95 -4.98
C SER A 53 13.60 6.49 -3.80
N LEU A 54 13.09 7.49 -3.06
CA LEU A 54 13.87 8.10 -1.97
C LEU A 54 14.04 7.11 -0.81
N PRO A 55 15.30 6.89 -0.36
CA PRO A 55 15.57 6.20 0.89
C PRO A 55 14.82 6.89 2.04
N LYS A 56 14.30 6.10 2.99
CA LYS A 56 13.51 6.60 4.11
C LYS A 56 14.20 7.75 4.87
N ARG A 57 15.52 7.66 5.06
CA ARG A 57 16.32 8.72 5.72
C ARG A 57 16.27 10.09 5.01
N LEU A 58 16.15 10.09 3.68
CA LEU A 58 16.10 11.32 2.88
C LEU A 58 14.68 11.89 2.79
N ARG A 59 13.65 11.13 3.14
CA ARG A 59 12.26 11.63 3.17
C ARG A 59 12.06 12.71 4.24
N ALA A 60 12.84 12.67 5.32
CA ALA A 60 12.83 13.72 6.36
C ALA A 60 13.32 15.08 5.85
N GLU A 61 13.99 15.11 4.69
CA GLU A 61 14.47 16.34 4.04
C GLU A 61 13.54 16.84 2.93
N LEU A 62 12.44 16.11 2.70
CA LEU A 62 11.40 16.48 1.74
C LEU A 62 10.46 17.50 2.38
N ARG A 63 10.10 18.53 1.62
CA ARG A 63 9.15 19.56 2.04
C ARG A 63 8.08 19.74 0.98
N ILE A 64 6.88 20.10 1.44
CA ILE A 64 5.76 20.48 0.60
C ILE A 64 5.32 21.88 1.06
N ASN A 65 5.45 22.86 0.17
CA ASN A 65 5.18 24.27 0.42
C ASN A 65 5.92 24.81 1.67
N GLY A 66 7.20 24.44 1.81
CA GLY A 66 8.06 24.80 2.93
C GLY A 66 7.87 23.98 4.21
N GLU A 67 6.80 23.18 4.31
CA GLU A 67 6.51 22.37 5.50
C GLU A 67 7.14 20.97 5.43
N PRO A 68 7.59 20.39 6.57
CA PRO A 68 7.92 18.98 6.66
C PRO A 68 6.74 18.09 6.27
N ILE A 69 7.06 16.90 5.77
CA ILE A 69 6.06 15.92 5.34
C ILE A 69 5.65 14.98 6.48
N ALA A 70 4.39 14.55 6.44
CA ALA A 70 3.90 13.41 7.18
C ALA A 70 3.67 12.25 6.19
N ASP A 71 4.17 11.06 6.51
CA ASP A 71 3.83 9.81 5.83
C ASP A 71 2.48 9.28 6.35
N LEU A 72 1.52 9.07 5.45
CA LEU A 72 0.21 8.48 5.73
C LEU A 72 0.08 7.14 5.01
N ASP A 73 -0.04 6.04 5.77
CA ASP A 73 -0.12 4.67 5.23
C ASP A 73 -1.33 3.93 5.78
N TYR A 74 -2.03 3.16 4.94
CA TYR A 74 -3.05 2.22 5.43
C TYR A 74 -2.41 1.09 6.24
N ALA A 75 -2.96 0.83 7.42
CA ALA A 75 -2.52 -0.25 8.28
C ALA A 75 -2.98 -1.61 7.72
N SER A 76 -2.03 -2.37 7.15
CA SER A 76 -2.28 -3.73 6.65
C SER A 76 -3.32 -3.77 5.51
N MET A 77 -3.11 -2.90 4.51
CA MET A 77 -4.04 -2.68 3.40
C MET A 77 -4.49 -3.98 2.71
N PHE A 78 -3.55 -4.83 2.31
CA PHE A 78 -3.86 -6.06 1.57
C PHE A 78 -4.69 -7.07 2.37
N PRO A 79 -4.32 -7.45 3.62
CA PRO A 79 -5.19 -8.28 4.44
C PRO A 79 -6.60 -7.71 4.57
N ARG A 80 -6.74 -6.40 4.82
CA ARG A 80 -8.06 -5.77 5.00
C ARG A 80 -8.91 -5.78 3.73
N LEU A 81 -8.30 -5.51 2.58
CA LEU A 81 -8.98 -5.63 1.29
C LEU A 81 -9.35 -7.09 0.98
N ALA A 82 -8.50 -8.05 1.34
CA ALA A 82 -8.81 -9.48 1.21
C ALA A 82 -10.02 -9.89 2.09
N TYR A 83 -10.09 -9.36 3.32
CA TYR A 83 -11.26 -9.52 4.20
C TYR A 83 -12.53 -8.93 3.58
N ALA A 84 -12.42 -7.73 2.98
CA ALA A 84 -13.53 -7.11 2.27
C ALA A 84 -14.03 -7.96 1.09
N MET A 85 -13.12 -8.61 0.34
CA MET A 85 -13.48 -9.49 -0.78
C MET A 85 -14.31 -10.70 -0.35
N VAL A 86 -14.07 -11.25 0.84
CA VAL A 86 -14.83 -12.39 1.38
C VAL A 86 -16.01 -11.97 2.26
N GLY A 87 -16.24 -10.67 2.42
CA GLY A 87 -17.32 -10.14 3.25
C GLY A 87 -17.17 -10.47 4.74
N ALA A 88 -15.94 -10.57 5.24
CA ALA A 88 -15.64 -10.88 6.64
C ALA A 88 -14.88 -9.74 7.32
N GLU A 89 -14.99 -9.65 8.65
CA GLU A 89 -14.23 -8.69 9.45
C GLU A 89 -12.84 -9.23 9.79
N PRO A 90 -11.78 -8.40 9.72
CA PRO A 90 -10.46 -8.78 10.18
C PRO A 90 -10.45 -8.95 11.72
N PRO A 91 -9.63 -9.86 12.27
CA PRO A 91 -9.45 -9.97 13.71
C PRO A 91 -8.84 -8.68 14.28
N GLU A 92 -9.04 -8.47 15.58
CA GLU A 92 -8.43 -7.35 16.28
C GLU A 92 -6.89 -7.45 16.33
N GLY A 93 -6.24 -6.30 16.52
CA GLY A 93 -4.78 -6.20 16.65
C GLY A 93 -4.02 -6.22 15.33
N ASP A 94 -2.74 -6.58 15.40
CA ASP A 94 -1.86 -6.61 14.24
C ASP A 94 -2.10 -7.87 13.39
N LEU A 95 -2.49 -7.66 12.13
CA LEU A 95 -2.80 -8.72 11.18
C LEU A 95 -1.56 -9.52 10.77
N TYR A 96 -0.35 -9.07 11.10
CA TYR A 96 0.88 -9.84 10.85
C TYR A 96 1.50 -10.43 12.12
N ALA A 97 0.88 -10.24 13.30
CA ALA A 97 1.38 -10.83 14.54
C ALA A 97 1.03 -12.33 14.62
N ILE A 98 1.98 -13.18 14.24
CA ILE A 98 1.88 -14.63 14.31
C ILE A 98 2.64 -15.13 15.55
N PRO A 99 2.04 -15.95 16.42
CA PRO A 99 2.73 -16.51 17.59
C PRO A 99 4.04 -17.22 17.22
N GLY A 100 5.12 -16.87 17.91
CA GLY A 100 6.47 -17.38 17.66
C GLY A 100 7.22 -16.69 16.52
N LEU A 101 6.65 -15.61 15.95
CA LEU A 101 7.25 -14.76 14.92
C LEU A 101 7.17 -13.26 15.28
N GLU A 102 7.13 -12.93 16.57
CA GLU A 102 6.95 -11.56 17.07
C GLU A 102 8.06 -10.62 16.55
N ALA A 103 9.31 -11.09 16.51
CA ALA A 103 10.45 -10.35 15.96
C ALA A 103 10.57 -10.40 14.42
N HIS A 104 9.68 -11.14 13.75
CA HIS A 104 9.78 -11.49 12.32
C HIS A 104 8.57 -11.01 11.50
N ARG A 105 7.89 -9.96 11.97
CA ARG A 105 6.72 -9.36 11.31
C ARG A 105 6.94 -9.06 9.82
N ALA A 106 8.13 -8.58 9.45
CA ALA A 106 8.47 -8.31 8.05
C ALA A 106 8.44 -9.58 7.18
N GLY A 107 8.96 -10.69 7.70
CA GLY A 107 8.90 -12.00 7.05
C GLY A 107 7.47 -12.52 6.92
N VAL A 108 6.65 -12.37 7.97
CA VAL A 108 5.21 -12.72 7.90
C VAL A 108 4.50 -11.90 6.82
N LYS A 109 4.71 -10.58 6.79
CA LYS A 109 4.12 -9.69 5.78
C LYS A 109 4.51 -10.12 4.36
N ALA A 110 5.79 -10.42 4.14
CA ALA A 110 6.28 -10.87 2.85
C ALA A 110 5.72 -12.25 2.46
N GLY A 111 5.64 -13.19 3.41
CA GLY A 111 5.01 -14.50 3.21
C GLY A 111 3.53 -14.39 2.85
N PHE A 112 2.78 -13.58 3.59
CA PHE A 112 1.37 -13.30 3.32
C PHE A 112 1.17 -12.73 1.91
N ALA A 113 1.99 -11.75 1.50
CA ALA A 113 1.94 -11.20 0.15
C ALA A 113 2.23 -12.26 -0.91
N ALA A 114 3.22 -13.12 -0.69
CA ALA A 114 3.55 -14.21 -1.60
C ALA A 114 2.43 -15.28 -1.71
N MET A 115 1.69 -15.54 -0.62
CA MET A 115 0.50 -16.43 -0.66
C MET A 115 -0.64 -15.85 -1.49
N LEU A 116 -0.75 -14.51 -1.57
CA LEU A 116 -1.74 -13.81 -2.39
C LEU A 116 -1.32 -13.65 -3.86
N SER A 117 -0.02 -13.67 -4.16
CA SER A 117 0.53 -13.46 -5.51
C SER A 117 0.93 -14.77 -6.22
N SER A 118 0.46 -15.90 -5.73
CA SER A 118 0.78 -17.22 -6.25
C SER A 118 -0.52 -17.93 -6.64
N SER A 119 -0.47 -18.71 -7.72
CA SER A 119 -1.53 -19.64 -8.13
C SER A 119 -1.38 -21.03 -7.49
N ASN A 120 -0.39 -21.21 -6.60
CA ASN A 120 -0.09 -22.46 -5.91
C ASN A 120 0.04 -22.24 -4.40
N GLU A 121 -0.21 -23.31 -3.64
CA GLU A 121 0.06 -23.34 -2.21
C GLU A 121 1.54 -23.10 -1.91
N MET A 122 1.80 -22.34 -0.85
CA MET A 122 3.16 -22.08 -0.40
C MET A 122 3.73 -23.32 0.31
N THR A 123 4.52 -24.10 -0.42
CA THR A 123 5.27 -25.23 0.15
C THR A 123 6.71 -24.85 0.51
N ARG A 124 7.29 -23.90 -0.21
CA ARG A 124 8.67 -23.40 -0.03
C ARG A 124 8.65 -21.88 0.21
N LEU A 125 9.57 -21.41 1.03
CA LEU A 125 9.74 -19.98 1.25
C LEU A 125 10.48 -19.35 0.06
N PRO A 126 9.98 -18.24 -0.51
CA PRO A 126 10.79 -17.36 -1.33
C PRO A 126 12.04 -16.92 -0.56
N SER A 127 13.16 -16.68 -1.26
CA SER A 127 14.43 -16.28 -0.60
C SER A 127 14.27 -15.09 0.34
N SER A 128 13.60 -14.03 -0.12
CA SER A 128 13.36 -12.82 0.68
C SER A 128 12.54 -13.08 1.96
N VAL A 129 11.61 -14.05 1.92
CA VAL A 129 10.83 -14.45 3.08
C VAL A 129 11.67 -15.31 4.02
N LYS A 130 12.47 -16.22 3.47
CA LYS A 130 13.36 -17.11 4.23
C LYS A 130 14.35 -16.30 5.06
N ASP A 131 14.95 -15.27 4.48
CA ASP A 131 15.98 -14.46 5.16
C ASP A 131 15.38 -13.59 6.29
N ALA A 132 14.07 -13.36 6.27
CA ALA A 132 13.35 -12.58 7.27
C ALA A 132 12.69 -13.43 8.37
N LEU A 133 12.77 -14.76 8.28
CA LEU A 133 12.19 -15.71 9.24
C LEU A 133 13.28 -16.46 10.03
N PRO A 134 12.96 -16.99 11.22
CA PRO A 134 13.93 -17.75 11.98
C PRO A 134 14.27 -19.09 11.30
N VAL A 135 15.48 -19.58 11.56
CA VAL A 135 15.97 -20.85 11.00
C VAL A 135 14.99 -21.99 11.34
N GLY A 136 14.74 -22.86 10.34
CA GLY A 136 13.86 -24.02 10.49
C GLY A 136 12.39 -23.76 10.12
N TRP A 137 11.99 -22.53 9.80
CA TRP A 137 10.68 -22.27 9.20
C TRP A 137 10.63 -22.76 7.75
N THR A 138 9.49 -23.32 7.38
CA THR A 138 9.18 -23.79 6.02
C THR A 138 8.00 -23.01 5.45
N GLY A 139 7.80 -23.09 4.14
CA GLY A 139 6.65 -22.45 3.48
C GLY A 139 5.33 -22.98 4.02
N ARG A 140 5.24 -24.32 4.18
CA ARG A 140 4.07 -24.98 4.75
C ARG A 140 3.76 -24.50 6.17
N ARG A 141 4.77 -24.46 7.06
CA ARG A 141 4.59 -24.00 8.44
C ARG A 141 4.14 -22.54 8.50
N LEU A 142 4.68 -21.67 7.65
CA LEU A 142 4.26 -20.28 7.56
C LEU A 142 2.81 -20.16 7.05
N ALA A 143 2.46 -20.89 6.00
CA ALA A 143 1.12 -20.90 5.44
C ALA A 143 0.08 -21.41 6.44
N GLU A 144 0.38 -22.48 7.18
CA GLU A 144 -0.48 -23.02 8.24
C GLU A 144 -0.68 -22.00 9.37
N ALA A 145 0.39 -21.34 9.82
CA ALA A 145 0.31 -20.34 10.88
C ALA A 145 -0.51 -19.11 10.45
N ILE A 146 -0.28 -18.61 9.23
CA ILE A 146 -1.06 -17.51 8.63
C ILE A 146 -2.53 -17.91 8.46
N GLY A 147 -2.79 -19.11 7.93
CA GLY A 147 -4.15 -19.63 7.75
C GLY A 147 -4.89 -19.81 9.08
N SER A 148 -4.18 -20.23 10.13
CA SER A 148 -4.75 -20.35 11.48
C SER A 148 -5.16 -18.99 12.07
N LYS A 149 -4.38 -17.93 11.81
CA LYS A 149 -4.75 -16.56 12.20
C LYS A 149 -5.84 -15.96 11.32
N HIS A 150 -5.89 -16.36 10.04
CA HIS A 150 -6.79 -15.79 9.03
C HIS A 150 -7.64 -16.88 8.33
N PRO A 151 -8.47 -17.63 9.06
CA PRO A 151 -9.22 -18.75 8.49
C PRO A 151 -10.15 -18.30 7.34
N ALA A 152 -10.75 -17.11 7.45
CA ALA A 152 -11.60 -16.54 6.40
C ALA A 152 -10.86 -16.24 5.08
N LEU A 153 -9.53 -16.06 5.13
CA LEU A 153 -8.72 -15.75 3.95
C LEU A 153 -8.11 -17.00 3.29
N VAL A 154 -8.18 -18.16 3.94
CA VAL A 154 -7.64 -19.42 3.39
C VAL A 154 -8.13 -19.71 1.97
N PRO A 155 -9.42 -19.51 1.61
CA PRO A 155 -9.89 -19.73 0.25
C PRO A 155 -9.26 -18.82 -0.82
N LEU A 156 -8.68 -17.67 -0.42
CA LEU A 156 -8.05 -16.71 -1.32
C LEU A 156 -6.57 -16.99 -1.57
N PHE A 157 -5.90 -17.76 -0.70
CA PHE A 157 -4.49 -18.09 -0.90
C PHE A 157 -4.33 -19.04 -2.09
N GLY A 158 -3.27 -18.86 -2.87
CA GLY A 158 -3.06 -19.67 -4.08
C GLY A 158 -3.97 -19.27 -5.25
N LYS A 159 -4.59 -18.08 -5.22
CA LYS A 159 -5.48 -17.58 -6.29
C LYS A 159 -4.91 -16.41 -7.10
N ASP A 160 -3.67 -16.00 -6.83
CA ASP A 160 -2.99 -14.89 -7.51
C ASP A 160 -3.80 -13.57 -7.55
N ILE A 161 -4.44 -13.20 -6.43
CA ILE A 161 -5.31 -12.01 -6.34
C ILE A 161 -4.57 -10.70 -6.03
N ALA A 162 -3.24 -10.73 -5.91
CA ALA A 162 -2.45 -9.56 -5.51
C ALA A 162 -2.65 -8.35 -6.46
N LEU A 163 -2.76 -8.58 -7.77
CA LEU A 163 -2.98 -7.51 -8.74
C LEU A 163 -4.39 -6.90 -8.65
N ASP A 164 -5.41 -7.67 -8.28
CA ASP A 164 -6.77 -7.18 -8.04
C ASP A 164 -6.81 -6.29 -6.78
N LEU A 165 -6.09 -6.70 -5.74
CA LEU A 165 -5.93 -5.93 -4.50
C LEU A 165 -5.20 -4.61 -4.77
N MET A 166 -4.10 -4.64 -5.54
CA MET A 166 -3.40 -3.42 -5.98
C MET A 166 -4.31 -2.50 -6.78
N PHE A 167 -5.14 -3.05 -7.67
CA PHE A 167 -6.07 -2.23 -8.45
C PHE A 167 -7.05 -1.50 -7.53
N THR A 168 -7.66 -2.22 -6.58
CA THR A 168 -8.60 -1.66 -5.60
C THR A 168 -7.93 -0.59 -4.73
N GLU A 169 -6.74 -0.89 -4.18
CA GLU A 169 -5.89 0.05 -3.44
C GLU A 169 -5.62 1.33 -4.26
N SER A 170 -5.20 1.18 -5.50
CA SER A 170 -4.88 2.32 -6.36
C SER A 170 -6.10 3.18 -6.70
N CYS A 171 -7.30 2.58 -6.82
CA CYS A 171 -8.53 3.32 -7.05
C CYS A 171 -8.87 4.21 -5.84
N ILE A 172 -8.70 3.68 -4.62
CA ILE A 172 -8.87 4.45 -3.39
C ILE A 172 -7.87 5.60 -3.35
N LEU A 173 -6.58 5.31 -3.61
CA LEU A 173 -5.53 6.33 -3.58
C LEU A 173 -5.75 7.43 -4.62
N VAL A 174 -6.04 7.08 -5.88
CA VAL A 174 -6.33 8.08 -6.93
C VAL A 174 -7.51 8.97 -6.56
N THR A 175 -8.56 8.39 -5.99
CA THR A 175 -9.74 9.15 -5.54
C THR A 175 -9.36 10.12 -4.42
N ALA A 176 -8.52 9.69 -3.48
CA ALA A 176 -8.02 10.55 -2.41
C ALA A 176 -7.19 11.71 -2.96
N LEU A 177 -6.23 11.45 -3.86
CA LEU A 177 -5.38 12.47 -4.48
C LEU A 177 -6.21 13.52 -5.24
N LEU A 178 -7.21 13.09 -6.01
CA LEU A 178 -8.09 14.01 -6.74
C LEU A 178 -8.91 14.90 -5.80
N ARG A 179 -9.47 14.31 -4.73
CA ARG A 179 -10.23 15.08 -3.73
C ARG A 179 -9.33 16.06 -2.97
N LEU A 180 -8.14 15.64 -2.55
CA LEU A 180 -7.18 16.52 -1.89
C LEU A 180 -6.72 17.66 -2.80
N ALA A 181 -6.44 17.38 -4.08
CA ALA A 181 -6.10 18.41 -5.05
C ALA A 181 -7.19 19.48 -5.17
N ARG A 182 -8.46 19.08 -5.22
CA ARG A 182 -9.61 20.00 -5.25
C ARG A 182 -9.78 20.80 -3.95
N MET A 183 -9.27 20.28 -2.83
CA MET A 183 -9.20 20.98 -1.54
C MET A 183 -7.96 21.89 -1.42
N GLY A 184 -7.09 21.93 -2.43
CA GLY A 184 -5.82 22.66 -2.37
C GLY A 184 -4.75 21.98 -1.50
N ILE A 185 -4.91 20.68 -1.20
CA ILE A 185 -3.97 19.92 -0.37
C ILE A 185 -3.06 19.07 -1.27
N ALA A 186 -1.77 19.38 -1.25
CA ALA A 186 -0.72 18.62 -1.91
C ALA A 186 -0.50 17.26 -1.24
N ALA A 187 -0.50 16.21 -2.05
CA ALA A 187 -0.23 14.85 -1.61
C ALA A 187 0.63 14.09 -2.63
N LEU A 188 1.72 13.50 -2.16
CA LEU A 188 2.67 12.74 -2.95
C LEU A 188 2.39 11.24 -2.77
N PRO A 189 1.82 10.53 -3.77
CA PRO A 189 1.44 9.13 -3.62
C PRO A 189 2.64 8.19 -3.47
N MET A 190 2.46 7.13 -2.67
CA MET A 190 3.45 6.06 -2.46
C MET A 190 2.73 4.74 -2.15
N HIS A 191 2.63 3.84 -3.12
CA HIS A 191 1.96 2.52 -2.96
C HIS A 191 0.51 2.62 -2.42
N ASP A 192 0.24 2.15 -1.20
CA ASP A 192 -1.03 2.28 -0.47
C ASP A 192 -1.19 3.62 0.27
N GLY A 193 -0.13 4.40 0.39
CA GLY A 193 -0.09 5.63 1.17
C GLY A 193 0.19 6.89 0.35
N MET A 194 0.39 7.98 1.07
CA MET A 194 0.84 9.26 0.53
C MET A 194 1.55 10.10 1.57
N MET A 195 2.34 11.07 1.11
CA MET A 195 2.97 12.09 1.95
C MET A 195 2.26 13.43 1.75
N THR A 196 1.95 14.13 2.84
CA THR A 196 1.36 15.49 2.82
C THR A 196 2.14 16.43 3.73
N ALA A 197 1.93 17.74 3.63
CA ALA A 197 2.45 18.66 4.64
C ALA A 197 1.90 18.32 6.05
N HIS A 198 2.68 18.60 7.10
CA HIS A 198 2.27 18.38 8.49
C HIS A 198 0.92 19.01 8.81
N SER A 199 0.71 20.28 8.44
CA SER A 199 -0.52 21.04 8.69
C SER A 199 -1.79 20.39 8.11
N THR A 200 -1.66 19.63 7.02
CA THR A 200 -2.78 19.02 6.29
C THR A 200 -2.94 17.52 6.53
N SER A 201 -2.01 16.92 7.30
CA SER A 201 -1.97 15.47 7.54
C SER A 201 -3.25 14.91 8.17
N ASP A 202 -3.88 15.61 9.11
CA ASP A 202 -5.11 15.11 9.75
C ASP A 202 -6.32 15.15 8.82
N ALA A 203 -6.40 16.16 7.94
CA ALA A 203 -7.43 16.24 6.91
C ALA A 203 -7.27 15.13 5.88
N ALA A 204 -6.03 14.89 5.41
CA ALA A 204 -5.72 13.81 4.49
C ALA A 204 -6.02 12.42 5.10
N ARG A 205 -5.64 12.22 6.37
CA ARG A 205 -5.92 10.98 7.11
C ARG A 205 -7.43 10.70 7.19
N THR A 206 -8.21 11.72 7.55
CA THR A 206 -9.67 11.60 7.67
C THR A 206 -10.30 11.20 6.33
N LEU A 207 -9.89 11.86 5.25
CA LEU A 207 -10.38 11.56 3.91
C LEU A 207 -9.97 10.15 3.44
N MET A 208 -8.74 9.72 3.71
CA MET A 208 -8.30 8.35 3.41
C MET A 208 -9.18 7.33 4.13
N MET A 209 -9.42 7.49 5.43
CA MET A 209 -10.25 6.57 6.19
C MET A 209 -11.70 6.53 5.68
N GLU A 210 -12.26 7.69 5.30
CA GLU A 210 -13.59 7.78 4.67
C GLU A 210 -13.65 6.98 3.36
N LEU A 211 -12.71 7.24 2.44
CA LEU A 211 -12.68 6.59 1.13
C LEU A 211 -12.39 5.10 1.22
N GLY A 212 -11.50 4.71 2.13
CA GLY A 212 -11.22 3.31 2.43
C GLY A 212 -12.47 2.56 2.90
N ARG A 213 -13.28 3.20 3.77
CA ARG A 213 -14.56 2.64 4.22
C ARG A 213 -15.60 2.58 3.11
N GLN A 214 -15.70 3.60 2.27
CA GLN A 214 -16.63 3.59 1.13
C GLN A 214 -16.30 2.46 0.14
N ALA A 215 -15.02 2.23 -0.14
CA ALA A 215 -14.59 1.23 -1.10
C ALA A 215 -14.65 -0.21 -0.56
N SER A 216 -14.26 -0.43 0.70
CA SER A 216 -14.15 -1.78 1.28
C SER A 216 -15.35 -2.20 2.13
N ARG A 217 -16.22 -1.25 2.52
CA ARG A 217 -17.24 -1.40 3.58
C ARG A 217 -16.68 -1.72 4.97
N LEU A 218 -15.36 -1.83 5.11
CA LEU A 218 -14.64 -2.10 6.35
C LEU A 218 -13.87 -0.87 6.81
N SER A 219 -13.46 -0.88 8.08
CA SER A 219 -12.51 0.13 8.56
C SER A 219 -11.11 -0.13 8.02
N LEU A 220 -10.55 0.86 7.32
CA LEU A 220 -9.15 0.90 6.88
C LEU A 220 -8.41 1.98 7.68
N PRO A 221 -7.75 1.62 8.80
CA PRO A 221 -7.03 2.58 9.62
C PRO A 221 -5.83 3.16 8.87
N VAL A 222 -5.56 4.44 9.09
CA VAL A 222 -4.40 5.13 8.53
C VAL A 222 -3.45 5.52 9.67
N VAL A 223 -2.20 5.10 9.54
CA VAL A 223 -1.09 5.47 10.42
C VAL A 223 -0.44 6.72 9.87
N VAL A 224 -0.13 7.66 10.76
CA VAL A 224 0.58 8.90 10.42
C VAL A 224 1.92 8.91 11.11
N THR A 225 2.99 9.08 10.33
CA THR A 225 4.34 9.29 10.85
C THR A 225 4.82 10.68 10.42
N ARG A 226 5.12 11.54 11.39
CA ARG A 226 5.62 12.90 11.15
C ARG A 226 7.15 12.85 11.21
N THR A 227 7.82 13.32 10.15
CA THR A 227 9.30 13.38 10.07
C THR A 227 9.83 14.72 10.56
#